data_AF-A0A2N7YDR6-F1
#
_entry.id   AF-A0A2N7YDR6-F1
#
_cell.length_a   1.000
_cell.length_b   1.000
_cell.length_c   1.000
_cell.angle_alpha   90.00
_cell.angle_beta   90.00
_cell.angle_gamma   90.00
#
_symmetry.space_group_name_H-M   'P 1'
#
loop_
_entity.id
_entity.type
_entity.pdbx_description
1 polymer ?
#
loop_
_entity_poly.entity_id
_entity_poly.type
_entity_poly.pdbx_seq_one_letter_code
_entity_poly.pdbx_strand_id
1 'polypeptide(L)'
;QEHEGRLLSVRERLEETMRAAQEMIKPTVFGQAIILLAFAPLLTFTGTEGKTFSPMAITIMLALVAAFVLAITLVPALVAILIRGKVAEKDV
;
A
#
# COMPACT_ATOMS: atom_id res chain seq x y z
N GLN A 1 8.72 3.13 -21.11
CA GLN A 1 9.99 3.81 -21.48
C GLN A 1 10.40 3.58 -22.95
N GLU A 2 9.54 3.00 -23.80
CA GLU A 2 9.87 2.75 -25.23
C GLU A 2 9.62 3.92 -26.19
N HIS A 3 8.86 4.94 -25.81
CA HIS A 3 8.43 5.96 -26.78
C HIS A 3 9.33 7.20 -26.91
N GLU A 4 10.28 7.48 -25.99
CA GLU A 4 11.01 8.77 -26.01
C GLU A 4 12.54 8.73 -25.88
N GLY A 5 13.21 7.59 -25.71
CA GLY A 5 14.69 7.52 -25.78
C GLY A 5 15.49 8.42 -24.82
N ARG A 6 14.85 9.03 -23.80
CA ARG A 6 15.45 9.94 -22.81
C ARG A 6 15.13 9.48 -21.38
N LEU A 7 16.01 9.82 -20.43
CA LEU A 7 15.72 9.66 -19.00
C LEU A 7 14.53 10.54 -18.62
N LEU A 8 13.45 9.94 -18.10
CA LEU A 8 12.29 10.66 -17.56
C LEU A 8 12.75 11.70 -16.54
N SER A 9 12.24 12.92 -16.67
CA SER A 9 12.42 13.99 -15.71
C SER A 9 11.84 13.61 -14.35
N VAL A 10 12.27 14.29 -13.28
CA VAL A 10 11.77 14.02 -11.91
C VAL A 10 10.25 14.18 -11.83
N ARG A 11 9.67 15.09 -12.62
CA ARG A 11 8.21 15.28 -12.71
C ARG A 11 7.50 14.09 -13.35
N GLU A 12 7.99 13.61 -14.48
CA GLU A 12 7.36 12.46 -15.16
C GLU A 12 7.49 11.18 -14.33
N ARG A 13 8.62 10.98 -13.61
CA ARG A 13 8.78 9.85 -12.68
C ARG A 13 7.77 9.91 -11.54
N LEU A 14 7.55 11.09 -10.97
CA LEU A 14 6.55 11.29 -9.92
C LEU A 14 5.14 11.03 -10.43
N GLU A 15 4.83 11.51 -11.64
CA GLU A 15 3.52 11.34 -12.25
C GLU A 15 3.22 9.87 -12.55
N GLU A 16 4.17 9.15 -13.16
CA GLU A 16 4.03 7.71 -13.43
C GLU A 16 3.94 6.90 -12.13
N THR A 17 4.76 7.21 -11.13
CA THR A 17 4.69 6.48 -9.84
C THR A 17 3.40 6.79 -9.10
N MET A 18 2.89 8.02 -9.17
CA MET A 18 1.62 8.40 -8.57
C MET A 18 0.45 7.71 -9.29
N ARG A 19 0.52 7.56 -10.61
CA ARG A 19 -0.45 6.82 -11.40
C ARG A 19 -0.45 5.33 -11.04
N ALA A 20 0.73 4.71 -10.94
CA ALA A 20 0.87 3.33 -10.46
C ALA A 20 0.37 3.14 -9.03
N ALA A 21 0.66 4.10 -8.13
CA ALA A 21 0.16 4.09 -6.76
C ALA A 21 -1.37 4.22 -6.71
N GLN A 22 -1.99 4.99 -7.62
CA GLN A 22 -3.46 5.07 -7.73
C GLN A 22 -4.09 3.77 -8.21
N GLU A 23 -3.46 3.06 -9.15
CA GLU A 23 -3.95 1.75 -9.60
C GLU A 23 -3.89 0.69 -8.49
N MET A 24 -2.91 0.79 -7.58
CA MET A 24 -2.78 -0.07 -6.41
C MET A 24 -3.88 0.15 -5.35
N ILE A 25 -4.61 1.26 -5.37
CA ILE A 25 -5.66 1.55 -4.38
C ILE A 25 -6.77 0.50 -4.42
N LYS A 26 -7.29 0.19 -5.61
CA LYS A 26 -8.39 -0.77 -5.79
C LYS A 26 -8.07 -2.16 -5.22
N PRO A 27 -6.96 -2.83 -5.59
CA PRO A 27 -6.64 -4.15 -5.05
C PRO A 27 -6.33 -4.09 -3.54
N THR A 28 -5.69 -3.02 -3.06
CA THR A 28 -5.36 -2.90 -1.63
C THR A 28 -6.60 -2.75 -0.76
N VAL A 29 -7.57 -1.94 -1.17
CA VAL A 29 -8.85 -1.79 -0.47
C VAL A 29 -9.62 -3.10 -0.45
N PHE A 30 -9.61 -3.85 -1.57
CA PHE A 30 -10.24 -5.17 -1.64
C PHE A 30 -9.58 -6.17 -0.67
N GLY A 31 -8.24 -6.19 -0.61
CA GLY A 31 -7.50 -7.01 0.35
C GLY A 31 -7.78 -6.63 1.80
N GLN A 32 -7.78 -5.33 2.12
CA GLN A 32 -8.14 -4.84 3.44
C GLN A 32 -9.57 -5.23 3.82
N ALA A 33 -10.53 -5.16 2.90
CA ALA A 33 -11.91 -5.58 3.15
C ALA A 33 -12.01 -7.08 3.50
N ILE A 34 -11.25 -7.94 2.82
CA ILE A 34 -11.17 -9.37 3.14
C ILE A 34 -10.59 -9.58 4.53
N ILE A 35 -9.49 -8.89 4.88
CA ILE A 35 -8.89 -8.99 6.21
C ILE A 35 -9.89 -8.53 7.28
N LEU A 36 -10.55 -7.39 7.08
CA LEU A 36 -11.57 -6.90 8.01
C LEU A 36 -12.73 -7.88 8.18
N LEU A 37 -13.20 -8.51 7.09
CA LEU A 37 -14.23 -9.55 7.16
C LEU A 37 -13.74 -10.80 7.90
N ALA A 38 -12.46 -11.17 7.79
CA ALA A 38 -11.88 -12.28 8.54
C ALA A 38 -11.72 -11.97 10.04
N PHE A 39 -11.49 -10.71 10.41
CA PHE A 39 -11.39 -10.27 11.80
C PHE A 39 -12.73 -9.87 12.44
N ALA A 40 -13.76 -9.56 11.64
CA ALA A 40 -15.08 -9.21 12.14
C ALA A 40 -15.70 -10.27 13.09
N PRO A 41 -15.57 -11.60 12.85
CA PRO A 41 -16.01 -12.62 13.79
C PRO A 41 -15.31 -12.54 15.15
N LEU A 42 -14.04 -12.12 15.22
CA LEU A 42 -13.34 -11.99 16.50
C LEU A 42 -13.97 -10.93 17.41
N LEU A 43 -14.62 -9.91 16.82
CA LEU A 43 -15.35 -8.89 17.58
C LEU A 43 -16.67 -9.41 18.17
N THR A 44 -17.20 -10.53 17.64
CA THR A 44 -18.42 -11.16 18.16
C THR A 44 -18.17 -12.07 19.36
N PHE A 45 -16.91 -12.36 19.68
CA PHE A 45 -16.55 -13.19 20.84
C PHE A 45 -16.87 -12.45 22.15
N THR A 46 -17.96 -12.89 22.79
CA THR A 46 -18.39 -12.41 24.10
C THR A 46 -17.82 -13.35 25.18
N GLY A 47 -16.82 -12.89 25.93
CA GLY A 47 -16.13 -13.70 26.93
C GLY A 47 -14.79 -13.11 27.38
N THR A 48 -14.05 -13.84 28.20
CA THR A 48 -12.65 -13.51 28.57
C THR A 48 -11.74 -13.44 27.33
N GLU A 49 -12.06 -14.24 26.31
CA GLU A 49 -11.36 -14.27 25.02
C GLU A 49 -11.50 -12.94 24.26
N GLY A 50 -12.70 -12.34 24.25
CA GLY A 50 -12.95 -11.06 23.57
C GLY A 50 -12.13 -9.88 24.13
N LYS A 51 -11.82 -9.89 25.44
CA LYS A 51 -10.99 -8.84 26.08
C LYS A 51 -9.54 -8.87 25.61
N THR A 52 -9.04 -10.03 25.20
CA THR A 52 -7.67 -10.18 24.69
C THR A 52 -7.63 -9.96 23.17
N PHE A 53 -8.65 -10.41 22.44
CA PHE A 53 -8.69 -10.29 20.98
C PHE A 53 -9.12 -8.90 20.48
N SER A 54 -9.96 -8.17 21.22
CA SER A 54 -10.38 -6.81 20.84
C SER A 54 -9.20 -5.83 20.68
N PRO A 55 -8.27 -5.69 21.65
CA PRO A 55 -7.13 -4.79 21.49
C PRO A 55 -6.17 -5.23 20.37
N MET A 56 -6.06 -6.54 20.11
CA MET A 56 -5.29 -7.06 18.98
C MET A 56 -5.91 -6.66 17.63
N ALA A 57 -7.22 -6.85 17.46
CA ALA A 57 -7.94 -6.50 16.24
C ALA A 57 -7.84 -5.00 15.93
N ILE A 58 -8.00 -4.15 16.95
CA ILE A 58 -7.87 -2.69 16.83
C ILE A 58 -6.46 -2.32 16.33
N THR A 59 -5.42 -2.95 16.89
CA THR A 59 -4.03 -2.68 16.49
C THR A 59 -3.79 -3.03 15.02
N ILE A 60 -4.32 -4.18 14.56
CA ILE A 60 -4.19 -4.62 13.17
C ILE A 60 -4.94 -3.67 12.24
N MET A 61 -6.17 -3.28 12.58
CA MET A 61 -6.95 -2.33 11.79
C MET A 61 -6.21 -0.99 11.65
N LEU A 62 -5.68 -0.46 12.75
CA LEU A 62 -4.93 0.80 12.74
C LEU A 62 -3.65 0.68 11.92
N ALA A 63 -2.92 -0.44 12.05
CA ALA A 63 -1.69 -0.71 11.31
C ALA A 63 -1.96 -0.81 9.80
N LEU A 64 -3.05 -1.47 9.39
CA LEU A 64 -3.44 -1.58 7.98
C LEU A 64 -3.77 -0.21 7.38
N VAL A 65 -4.50 0.64 8.10
CA VAL A 65 -4.80 2.00 7.62
C VAL A 65 -3.53 2.83 7.53
N ALA A 66 -2.68 2.80 8.55
CA ALA A 66 -1.40 3.52 8.55
C ALA A 66 -0.49 3.04 7.40
N ALA A 67 -0.38 1.73 7.20
CA ALA A 67 0.40 1.14 6.11
C ALA A 67 -0.16 1.55 4.73
N PHE A 68 -1.47 1.63 4.57
CA PHE A 68 -2.09 2.10 3.32
C PHE A 68 -1.76 3.57 3.02
N VAL A 69 -1.91 4.44 4.02
CA VAL A 69 -1.55 5.87 3.87
C VAL A 69 -0.06 6.02 3.57
N LEU A 70 0.80 5.28 4.27
CA LEU A 70 2.23 5.27 4.01
C LEU A 70 2.57 4.69 2.64
N ALA A 71 1.86 3.66 2.16
CA ALA A 71 2.11 3.11 0.83
C ALA A 71 1.86 4.16 -0.26
N ILE A 72 0.77 4.92 -0.18
CA ILE A 72 0.42 5.92 -1.21
C ILE A 72 1.30 7.17 -1.12
N THR A 73 1.84 7.50 0.06
CA THR A 73 2.65 8.71 0.26
C THR A 73 4.15 8.45 0.21
N LEU A 74 4.61 7.41 0.91
CA LEU A 74 6.01 7.07 1.10
C LEU A 74 6.59 6.33 -0.11
N VAL A 75 5.82 5.46 -0.78
CA VAL A 75 6.34 4.73 -1.96
C VAL A 75 6.64 5.69 -3.10
N PRO A 76 5.76 6.63 -3.50
CA PRO A 76 6.10 7.59 -4.55
C PRO A 76 7.27 8.51 -4.17
N ALA A 77 7.34 8.93 -2.90
CA ALA A 77 8.43 9.74 -2.40
C ALA A 77 9.78 8.99 -2.44
N LEU A 78 9.81 7.74 -1.98
CA LEU A 78 11.01 6.90 -2.01
C LEU A 78 11.44 6.59 -3.44
N VAL A 79 10.51 6.28 -4.33
CA VAL A 79 10.82 6.06 -5.75
C VAL A 79 11.40 7.34 -6.37
N ALA A 80 10.83 8.51 -6.10
CA ALA A 80 11.32 9.79 -6.63
C ALA A 80 12.73 10.15 -6.13
N ILE A 81 13.06 9.82 -4.87
CA ILE A 81 14.35 10.15 -4.25
C ILE A 81 15.42 9.10 -4.57
N LEU A 82 15.08 7.82 -4.44
CA LEU A 82 16.03 6.70 -4.50
C LEU A 82 16.24 6.21 -5.94
N ILE A 83 15.22 6.26 -6.79
CA ILE A 83 15.35 5.88 -8.20
C ILE A 83 15.91 7.06 -9.00
N ARG A 84 17.22 7.29 -8.85
CA ARG A 84 18.05 8.14 -9.70
C ARG A 84 18.91 7.25 -10.61
N GLY A 85 18.39 6.92 -11.79
CA GLY A 85 19.09 6.07 -12.75
C GLY A 85 18.18 5.42 -13.77
N LYS A 86 18.77 4.66 -14.72
CA LYS A 86 18.06 3.78 -15.65
C LYS A 86 17.51 2.60 -14.85
N VAL A 87 16.21 2.55 -14.63
CA VAL A 87 15.55 1.31 -14.19
C VAL A 87 15.44 0.44 -15.44
N ALA A 88 16.40 -0.45 -15.62
CA ALA A 88 16.26 -1.52 -16.59
C ALA A 88 15.25 -2.50 -15.99
N GLU A 89 14.05 -2.52 -16.54
CA GLU A 89 13.11 -3.62 -16.37
C GLU A 89 13.81 -4.88 -16.86
N LYS A 90 14.15 -5.77 -15.92
CA LYS A 90 14.61 -7.11 -16.26
C LYS A 90 13.39 -7.99 -16.14
N ASP A 91 12.67 -8.15 -17.25
CA ASP A 91 11.73 -9.24 -17.43
C ASP A 91 12.44 -10.55 -17.07
N VAL A 92 11.84 -11.29 -16.13
CA VAL A 92 12.23 -12.66 -15.76
C VAL A 92 11.21 -13.64 -16.28
#